data_AF-X1CYX1-F1
#
_entry.id   AF-X1CYX1-F1
#
_cell.length_a   1.000
_cell.length_b   1.000
_cell.length_c   1.000
_cell.angle_alpha   90.00
_cell.angle_beta   90.00
_cell.angle_gamma   90.00
#
_symmetry.space_group_name_H-M   'P 1'
#
loop_
_entity.id
_entity.type
_entity.pdbx_description
1 polymer ?
#
loop_
_entity_poly.entity_id
_entity_poly.type
_entity_poly.pdbx_seq_one_letter_code
_entity_poly.pdbx_strand_id
1 'polypeptide(L)'
;MRFALVKVFYTGFYKTFYNCTSLTAIPSGLFDFNTSVSTFGFYQAFYNCTSLTSVPSDLFDNNTLNESFNGTFKDTAITTLSAATWSIVSVSDATEMFNGVTLTTDSYDALLVGWEGQVEQHTVIFDAGDSTYT
;
A
#
# COMPACT_ATOMS: atom_id res chain seq x y z
N MET A 1 1.21 -35.66 -3.48
CA MET A 1 0.61 -34.74 -4.48
C MET A 1 -0.08 -33.62 -3.71
N ARG A 2 0.61 -32.49 -3.52
CA ARG A 2 0.03 -31.33 -2.83
C ARG A 2 -0.79 -30.57 -3.86
N PHE A 3 -2.11 -30.62 -3.76
CA PHE A 3 -2.96 -29.60 -4.34
C PHE A 3 -2.66 -28.32 -3.55
N ALA A 4 -1.80 -27.47 -4.08
CA ALA A 4 -1.78 -26.08 -3.63
C ALA A 4 -3.20 -25.57 -3.84
N LEU A 5 -3.86 -25.15 -2.76
CA LEU A 5 -5.08 -24.37 -2.87
C LEU A 5 -4.77 -23.22 -3.83
N VAL A 6 -5.48 -23.24 -4.96
CA VAL A 6 -6.04 -22.08 -5.65
C VAL A 6 -5.67 -20.76 -4.95
N LYS A 7 -4.85 -19.95 -5.62
CA LYS A 7 -4.67 -18.51 -5.34
C LYS A 7 -6.05 -17.83 -5.28
N VAL A 8 -6.77 -17.84 -4.16
CA VAL A 8 -7.98 -17.00 -4.03
C VAL A 8 -8.10 -16.49 -2.59
N PHE A 9 -7.63 -15.27 -2.40
CA PHE A 9 -8.49 -14.20 -1.88
C PHE A 9 -8.36 -13.02 -2.83
N TYR A 10 -9.23 -13.01 -3.85
CA TYR A 10 -9.26 -12.00 -4.91
C TYR A 10 -9.45 -10.58 -4.34
N THR A 11 -10.01 -10.43 -3.14
CA THR A 11 -10.35 -9.17 -2.47
C THR A 11 -10.20 -9.31 -0.94
N GLY A 12 -8.97 -9.27 -0.41
CA GLY A 12 -8.73 -9.44 1.03
C GLY A 12 -9.35 -8.31 1.87
N PHE A 13 -8.99 -7.07 1.55
CA PHE A 13 -9.35 -5.83 2.26
C PHE A 13 -9.91 -4.76 1.33
N TYR A 14 -10.65 -5.20 0.31
CA TYR A 14 -11.31 -4.33 -0.64
C TYR A 14 -12.20 -3.31 0.11
N LYS A 15 -11.84 -2.03 0.03
CA LYS A 15 -12.58 -0.92 0.66
C LYS A 15 -12.86 -1.05 2.16
N THR A 16 -12.06 -1.79 2.92
CA THR A 16 -12.35 -2.11 4.33
C THR A 16 -12.51 -0.87 5.22
N PHE A 17 -11.70 0.17 5.02
CA PHE A 17 -11.77 1.45 5.75
C PHE A 17 -12.17 2.61 4.82
N TYR A 18 -12.87 2.33 3.74
CA TYR A 18 -13.31 3.34 2.77
C TYR A 18 -14.18 4.41 3.44
N ASN A 19 -13.85 5.69 3.22
CA ASN A 19 -14.51 6.86 3.83
C ASN A 19 -14.45 6.90 5.38
N CYS A 20 -13.52 6.20 6.03
CA CYS A 20 -13.32 6.35 7.47
C CYS A 20 -12.63 7.68 7.80
N THR A 21 -13.35 8.80 7.62
CA THR A 21 -12.84 10.17 7.82
C THR A 21 -12.44 10.48 9.26
N SER A 22 -12.83 9.65 10.23
CA SER A 22 -12.40 9.75 11.63
C SER A 22 -11.24 8.81 12.00
N LEU A 23 -10.74 7.98 11.06
CA LEU A 23 -9.61 7.10 11.31
C LEU A 23 -8.32 7.93 11.38
N THR A 24 -7.68 7.93 12.53
CA THR A 24 -6.47 8.74 12.79
C THR A 24 -5.18 7.92 12.86
N ALA A 25 -5.28 6.61 13.09
CA ALA A 25 -4.13 5.74 13.28
C ALA A 25 -4.41 4.32 12.81
N ILE A 26 -3.35 3.64 12.37
CA ILE A 26 -3.32 2.22 12.02
C ILE A 26 -2.30 1.55 12.94
N PRO A 27 -2.65 0.42 13.59
CA PRO A 27 -1.69 -0.31 14.41
C PRO A 27 -0.62 -1.00 13.54
N SER A 28 0.62 -1.05 14.03
CA SER A 28 1.69 -1.88 13.44
C SER A 28 1.26 -3.35 13.41
N GLY A 29 1.68 -4.05 12.36
CA GLY A 29 1.35 -5.46 12.13
C GLY A 29 -0.12 -5.77 11.82
N LEU A 30 -0.95 -4.78 11.49
CA LEU A 30 -2.38 -4.98 11.21
C LEU A 30 -2.64 -6.09 10.17
N PHE A 31 -1.76 -6.24 9.17
CA PHE A 31 -1.92 -7.19 8.07
C PHE A 31 -0.88 -8.33 8.04
N ASP A 32 -0.10 -8.51 9.11
CA ASP A 32 1.04 -9.45 9.14
C ASP A 32 0.65 -10.90 8.82
N PHE A 33 -0.53 -11.32 9.29
CA PHE A 33 -1.01 -12.69 9.11
C PHE A 33 -1.77 -12.90 7.78
N ASN A 34 -1.93 -11.85 6.99
CA ASN A 34 -2.70 -11.88 5.75
C ASN A 34 -1.81 -12.19 4.53
N THR A 35 -0.91 -13.16 4.67
CA THR A 35 0.11 -13.52 3.66
C THR A 35 -0.47 -14.09 2.36
N SER A 36 -1.74 -14.52 2.36
CA SER A 36 -2.42 -15.11 1.20
C SER A 36 -3.23 -14.11 0.37
N VAL A 37 -3.24 -12.84 0.74
CA VAL A 37 -3.94 -11.76 0.03
C VAL A 37 -3.24 -11.50 -1.32
N SER A 38 -4.01 -11.47 -2.42
CA SER A 38 -3.43 -11.33 -3.77
C SER A 38 -4.00 -10.18 -4.61
N THR A 39 -4.91 -10.45 -5.55
CA THR A 39 -5.09 -9.63 -6.76
C THR A 39 -5.66 -8.23 -6.49
N PHE A 40 -6.72 -8.11 -5.69
CA PHE A 40 -7.27 -6.83 -5.23
C PHE A 40 -7.18 -6.73 -3.70
N GLY A 41 -6.00 -7.09 -3.18
CA GLY A 41 -5.79 -7.23 -1.76
C GLY A 41 -6.13 -6.00 -0.95
N PHE A 42 -5.64 -4.84 -1.36
CA PHE A 42 -5.81 -3.57 -0.64
C PHE A 42 -6.45 -2.48 -1.51
N TYR A 43 -7.21 -2.87 -2.53
CA TYR A 43 -7.90 -1.94 -3.42
C TYR A 43 -8.75 -0.95 -2.61
N GLN A 44 -8.40 0.33 -2.68
CA GLN A 44 -9.07 1.43 -1.98
C GLN A 44 -9.29 1.20 -0.48
N ALA A 45 -8.41 0.42 0.17
CA ALA A 45 -8.59 0.00 1.56
C ALA A 45 -8.73 1.18 2.54
N PHE A 46 -8.01 2.28 2.31
CA PHE A 46 -8.05 3.50 3.13
C PHE A 46 -8.47 4.74 2.32
N TYR A 47 -9.15 4.55 1.19
CA TYR A 47 -9.63 5.65 0.36
C TYR A 47 -10.44 6.66 1.18
N ASN A 48 -10.13 7.95 1.03
CA ASN A 48 -10.81 9.07 1.67
C ASN A 48 -10.83 8.98 3.21
N CYS A 49 -9.81 8.36 3.81
CA CYS A 49 -9.52 8.49 5.25
C CYS A 49 -8.83 9.82 5.53
N THR A 50 -9.60 10.92 5.48
CA THR A 50 -9.07 12.29 5.52
C THR A 50 -8.41 12.71 6.83
N SER A 51 -8.58 11.95 7.93
CA SER A 51 -7.88 12.20 9.20
C SER A 51 -6.64 11.30 9.40
N LEU A 52 -6.33 10.42 8.45
CA LEU A 52 -5.17 9.53 8.53
C LEU A 52 -3.94 10.28 8.03
N THR A 53 -3.02 10.62 8.94
CA THR A 53 -1.86 11.47 8.66
C THR A 53 -0.53 10.71 8.56
N SER A 54 -0.51 9.46 9.01
CA SER A 54 0.67 8.58 8.99
C SER A 54 0.24 7.12 9.00
N VAL A 55 1.10 6.24 8.51
CA VAL A 55 0.90 4.79 8.57
C VAL A 55 2.17 4.07 9.05
N PRO A 56 2.04 2.90 9.69
CA PRO A 56 3.20 2.11 10.12
C PRO A 56 4.12 1.74 8.94
N SER A 57 5.43 1.72 9.21
CA SER A 57 6.46 1.37 8.22
C SER A 57 6.32 -0.06 7.69
N ASP A 58 5.80 -0.95 8.54
CA ASP A 58 5.70 -2.39 8.36
C ASP A 58 4.35 -2.86 7.78
N LEU A 59 3.45 -1.92 7.46
CA LEU A 59 2.03 -2.20 7.24
C LEU A 59 1.74 -3.31 6.21
N PHE A 60 2.61 -3.48 5.19
CA PHE A 60 2.43 -4.46 4.13
C PHE A 60 3.63 -5.41 3.92
N ASP A 61 4.54 -5.51 4.89
CA ASP A 61 5.81 -6.25 4.73
C ASP A 61 5.57 -7.73 4.44
N ASN A 62 4.55 -8.32 5.07
CA ASN A 62 4.24 -9.74 4.97
C ASN A 62 3.23 -10.10 3.86
N ASN A 63 2.68 -9.11 3.15
CA ASN A 63 1.67 -9.34 2.10
C ASN A 63 2.33 -9.57 0.72
N THR A 64 3.27 -10.51 0.67
CA THR A 64 4.15 -10.75 -0.50
C THR A 64 3.42 -11.21 -1.77
N LEU A 65 2.19 -11.70 -1.63
CA LEU A 65 1.34 -12.09 -2.76
C LEU A 65 0.44 -10.96 -3.28
N ASN A 66 0.39 -9.79 -2.62
CA ASN A 66 -0.46 -8.69 -3.03
C ASN A 66 -0.04 -8.16 -4.40
N GLU A 67 -0.99 -8.05 -5.32
CA GLU A 67 -0.73 -7.61 -6.70
C GLU A 67 -1.18 -6.15 -6.93
N SER A 68 -1.93 -5.54 -5.99
CA SER A 68 -2.51 -4.20 -6.17
C SER A 68 -2.52 -3.34 -4.91
N PHE A 69 -2.05 -2.10 -5.06
CA PHE A 69 -2.23 -0.96 -4.14
C PHE A 69 -3.10 0.15 -4.75
N ASN A 70 -3.94 -0.20 -5.72
CA ASN A 70 -4.74 0.75 -6.45
C ASN A 70 -5.64 1.58 -5.51
N GLY A 71 -5.43 2.90 -5.53
CA GLY A 71 -6.14 3.86 -4.69
C GLY A 71 -6.07 3.60 -3.19
N THR A 72 -5.12 2.79 -2.69
CA THR A 72 -5.09 2.35 -1.29
C THR A 72 -5.11 3.52 -0.30
N PHE A 73 -4.37 4.59 -0.59
CA PHE A 73 -4.27 5.81 0.24
C PHE A 73 -4.79 7.06 -0.47
N LYS A 74 -5.55 6.91 -1.55
CA LYS A 74 -6.13 8.04 -2.29
C LYS A 74 -7.00 8.91 -1.37
N ASP A 75 -6.86 10.23 -1.49
CA ASP A 75 -7.57 11.24 -0.70
C ASP A 75 -7.40 11.08 0.83
N THR A 76 -6.23 10.57 1.27
CA THR A 76 -5.82 10.60 2.69
C THR A 76 -5.01 11.85 3.01
N ALA A 77 -4.80 12.13 4.30
CA ALA A 77 -3.96 13.25 4.75
C ALA A 77 -2.51 12.83 5.06
N ILE A 78 -2.05 11.69 4.53
CA ILE A 78 -0.71 11.16 4.80
C ILE A 78 0.33 12.11 4.20
N THR A 79 1.26 12.58 5.01
CA THR A 79 2.39 13.41 4.53
C THR A 79 3.73 12.79 4.86
N THR A 80 3.75 11.88 5.83
CA THR A 80 4.96 11.21 6.30
C THR A 80 4.79 9.70 6.30
N LEU A 81 5.80 9.03 5.75
CA LEU A 81 5.99 7.59 5.79
C LEU A 81 7.37 7.36 6.42
N SER A 82 7.42 6.80 7.61
CA SER A 82 8.71 6.42 8.20
C SER A 82 9.21 5.16 7.49
N ALA A 83 10.21 5.26 6.61
CA ALA A 83 10.96 4.11 6.05
C ALA A 83 10.09 2.88 5.72
N ALA A 84 9.11 3.05 4.83
CA ALA A 84 8.22 1.96 4.46
C ALA A 84 9.01 0.78 3.87
N THR A 85 8.87 -0.40 4.47
CA THR A 85 9.53 -1.66 4.07
C THR A 85 8.60 -2.55 3.24
N TRP A 86 7.52 -1.96 2.73
CA TRP A 86 6.42 -2.66 2.10
C TRP A 86 6.89 -3.57 0.97
N SER A 87 6.39 -4.80 0.99
CA SER A 87 6.67 -5.76 -0.07
C SER A 87 5.95 -5.36 -1.36
N ILE A 88 6.71 -5.09 -2.41
CA ILE A 88 6.19 -4.85 -3.78
C ILE A 88 6.51 -6.00 -4.74
N VAL A 89 7.02 -7.13 -4.23
CA VAL A 89 7.53 -8.24 -5.07
C VAL A 89 6.51 -8.83 -6.05
N SER A 90 5.20 -8.75 -5.76
CA SER A 90 4.12 -9.18 -6.65
C SER A 90 3.26 -8.03 -7.18
N VAL A 91 3.55 -6.78 -6.79
CA VAL A 91 2.68 -5.64 -7.08
C VAL A 91 2.83 -5.22 -8.54
N SER A 92 1.73 -5.31 -9.29
CA SER A 92 1.66 -4.88 -10.69
C SER A 92 0.82 -3.62 -10.91
N ASP A 93 0.01 -3.21 -9.93
CA ASP A 93 -0.89 -2.05 -10.04
C ASP A 93 -0.88 -1.20 -8.76
N ALA A 94 -0.28 -0.02 -8.81
CA ALA A 94 -0.39 1.02 -7.78
C ALA A 94 -0.96 2.32 -8.37
N THR A 95 -1.86 2.18 -9.36
CA THR A 95 -2.57 3.31 -9.97
C THR A 95 -3.35 4.08 -8.90
N GLU A 96 -3.27 5.42 -8.95
CA GLU A 96 -3.91 6.31 -7.98
C GLU A 96 -3.56 6.07 -6.51
N MET A 97 -2.54 5.26 -6.18
CA MET A 97 -2.24 4.84 -4.80
C MET A 97 -2.21 6.02 -3.81
N PHE A 98 -1.60 7.12 -4.23
CA PHE A 98 -1.47 8.37 -3.47
C PHE A 98 -2.19 9.56 -4.14
N ASN A 99 -3.14 9.35 -5.04
CA ASN A 99 -3.85 10.47 -5.68
C ASN A 99 -4.51 11.38 -4.61
N GLY A 100 -4.31 12.70 -4.71
CA GLY A 100 -4.77 13.66 -3.69
C GLY A 100 -3.93 13.69 -2.39
N VAL A 101 -2.80 12.98 -2.36
CA VAL A 101 -1.83 12.95 -1.25
C VAL A 101 -0.56 13.70 -1.65
N THR A 102 0.03 14.42 -0.70
CA THR A 102 1.32 15.12 -0.87
C THR A 102 2.33 14.59 0.15
N LEU A 103 3.16 13.62 -0.26
CA LEU A 103 4.25 13.14 0.58
C LEU A 103 5.35 14.19 0.68
N THR A 104 6.01 14.25 1.84
CA THR A 104 7.30 14.95 1.97
C THR A 104 8.37 14.27 1.11
N THR A 105 9.37 15.02 0.65
CA THR A 105 10.52 14.47 -0.11
C THR A 105 11.21 13.35 0.65
N ASP A 106 11.45 13.51 1.96
CA ASP A 106 12.06 12.48 2.81
C ASP A 106 11.26 11.18 2.81
N SER A 107 9.92 11.26 2.82
CA SER A 107 9.04 10.09 2.83
C SER A 107 8.97 9.42 1.46
N TYR A 108 8.98 10.23 0.40
CA TYR A 108 9.04 9.75 -0.96
C TYR A 108 10.34 9.00 -1.24
N ASP A 109 11.48 9.60 -0.87
CA ASP A 109 12.80 8.99 -1.01
C ASP A 109 12.92 7.70 -0.18
N ALA A 110 12.43 7.70 1.05
CA ALA A 110 12.44 6.52 1.90
C ALA A 110 11.62 5.36 1.31
N LEU A 111 10.49 5.65 0.66
CA LEU A 111 9.68 4.66 -0.05
C LEU A 111 10.46 4.07 -1.24
N LEU A 112 11.07 4.93 -2.05
CA LEU A 112 11.86 4.50 -3.22
C LEU A 112 13.08 3.68 -2.80
N VAL A 113 13.80 4.09 -1.75
CA VAL A 113 14.94 3.33 -1.20
C VAL A 113 14.50 1.99 -0.63
N GLY A 114 13.34 1.91 0.03
CA GLY A 114 12.77 0.65 0.52
C GLY A 114 12.38 -0.32 -0.61
N TRP A 115 12.08 0.22 -1.80
CA TRP A 115 11.76 -0.54 -3.01
C TRP A 115 13.00 -0.85 -3.85
N GLU A 116 14.06 -0.04 -3.75
CA GLU A 116 15.35 -0.24 -4.40
C GLU A 116 16.01 -1.55 -3.89
N GLY A 117 15.99 -2.58 -4.72
CA GLY A 117 16.58 -3.89 -4.41
C GLY A 117 15.56 -5.03 -4.22
N GLN A 118 14.25 -4.73 -4.29
CA GLN A 118 13.24 -5.76 -4.53
C GLN A 118 13.28 -6.19 -6.02
N VAL A 119 12.77 -7.39 -6.36
CA VAL A 119 12.85 -7.98 -7.71
C VAL A 119 12.47 -6.95 -8.79
N GLU A 120 13.24 -6.85 -9.88
CA GLU A 120 13.03 -5.85 -10.95
C GLU A 120 11.62 -5.95 -11.55
N GLN A 121 10.70 -5.14 -11.03
CA GLN A 121 9.35 -4.98 -11.54
C GLN A 121 9.38 -3.86 -12.59
N HIS A 122 9.76 -4.19 -13.82
CA HIS A 122 9.85 -3.23 -14.93
C HIS A 122 8.50 -2.63 -15.40
N THR A 123 7.38 -2.96 -14.75
CA THR A 123 6.03 -2.54 -15.15
C THR A 123 5.16 -2.01 -14.01
N VAL A 124 5.71 -1.66 -12.84
CA VAL A 124 4.87 -1.06 -11.79
C VAL A 124 4.33 0.30 -12.26
N ILE A 125 3.01 0.40 -12.41
CA ILE A 125 2.34 1.68 -12.53
C ILE A 125 2.26 2.26 -11.10
N PHE A 126 3.23 3.12 -10.76
CA PHE A 126 3.26 3.81 -9.47
C PHE A 126 2.77 5.25 -9.62
N ASP A 127 1.66 5.56 -8.94
CA ASP A 127 1.14 6.92 -8.85
C ASP A 127 1.49 7.53 -7.49
N ALA A 128 2.42 8.48 -7.52
CA ALA A 128 2.90 9.22 -6.35
C ALA A 128 1.97 10.34 -5.88
N GLY A 129 0.83 10.54 -6.55
CA GLY A 129 -0.11 11.61 -6.25
C GLY A 129 0.43 13.00 -6.61
N ASP A 130 0.17 13.96 -5.73
CA ASP A 130 0.62 15.34 -5.87
C ASP A 130 2.07 15.55 -5.36
N SER A 131 2.75 14.46 -4.99
CA SER A 131 4.10 14.50 -4.43
C SER A 131 5.13 14.91 -5.50
N THR A 132 6.02 15.84 -5.14
CA THR A 132 7.08 16.34 -6.03
C THR A 132 8.45 15.88 -5.57
N TYR A 133 9.30 15.48 -6.53
CA TYR A 133 10.73 15.31 -6.34
C TYR A 133 11.44 16.67 -6.32
N THR A 134 12.50 16.81 -5.52
CA THR A 134 13.48 17.92 -5.64
C THR A 134 14.84 17.38 -6.01
#